data_AF-A0A660YYL6-F1
#
_entry.id   AF-A0A660YYL6-F1
#
_cell.length_a   1.000
_cell.length_b   1.000
_cell.length_c   1.000
_cell.angle_alpha   90.00
_cell.angle_beta   90.00
_cell.angle_gamma   90.00
#
_symmetry.space_group_name_H-M   'P 1'
#
loop_
_entity.id
_entity.type
_entity.pdbx_description
1 polymer ?
#
loop_
_entity_poly.entity_id
_entity_poly.type
_entity_poly.pdbx_seq_one_letter_code
_entity_poly.pdbx_strand_id
1 'polypeptide(L)'
;MKIFLFCIFITSLTFAQISPGELTTAHADLEGLSNCTKCHELGEKVLNSKCLDCHSEIKSLITVDEGFHSSGDVKGKDCSKCHPEHFGRNFRIVNFNPDEFDHNKTSFKLTGSHLKTDCDKCHQSKNIKDTKMRERKGTYLGLNFYCFSCHEDNHQKTLGDDCNACHNTEKFKPAVKFDHEKAKFKLTGLHLKVNCIKCHQITIKDGKDFQKFVGLNYRNCSPCHNDVHKEKFGKDCKNCHVTSGFAVINRKGFDHSKTNYPLVGKHKIVSCDKCHKMSVQEKPKYNKCTDCHSDQHKAQFIIDD
;
A
#
# COMPACT_ATOMS: atom_id res chain seq x y z
N MET A 1 79.26 -71.66 12.20
CA MET A 1 78.93 -70.24 12.39
C MET A 1 77.73 -69.92 11.49
N LYS A 2 76.50 -69.93 12.03
CA LYS A 2 75.27 -69.67 11.24
C LYS A 2 74.94 -68.18 11.35
N ILE A 3 75.00 -67.46 10.24
CA ILE A 3 74.62 -66.05 10.14
C ILE A 3 73.12 -66.01 9.85
N PHE A 4 72.34 -65.49 10.79
CA PHE A 4 70.92 -65.18 10.60
C PHE A 4 70.82 -63.78 9.97
N LEU A 5 70.30 -63.71 8.75
CA LEU A 5 70.00 -62.46 8.06
C LEU A 5 68.63 -61.95 8.57
N PHE A 6 68.62 -60.85 9.32
CA PHE A 6 67.40 -60.24 9.84
C PHE A 6 66.92 -59.18 8.83
N CYS A 7 65.91 -59.50 8.03
CA CYS A 7 65.24 -58.52 7.16
C CYS A 7 64.40 -57.58 8.02
N ILE A 8 64.83 -56.33 8.14
CA ILE A 8 64.07 -55.25 8.78
C ILE A 8 63.04 -54.73 7.76
N PHE A 9 61.77 -55.06 7.98
CA PHE A 9 60.65 -54.45 7.28
C PHE A 9 60.43 -53.04 7.83
N ILE A 10 60.78 -52.02 7.07
CA ILE A 10 60.45 -50.62 7.36
C ILE A 10 58.99 -50.42 6.94
N THR A 11 58.07 -50.48 7.89
CA THR A 11 56.67 -50.13 7.65
C THR A 11 56.54 -48.62 7.58
N SER A 12 56.49 -48.07 6.37
CA SER A 12 56.07 -46.68 6.15
C SER A 12 54.60 -46.56 6.53
N LEU A 13 54.31 -45.88 7.65
CA LEU A 13 52.97 -45.44 8.01
C LEU A 13 52.51 -44.42 6.96
N THR A 14 51.83 -44.89 5.92
CA THR A 14 51.07 -44.03 5.02
C THR A 14 49.86 -43.52 5.80
N PHE A 15 49.94 -42.31 6.34
CA PHE A 15 48.76 -41.60 6.78
C PHE A 15 47.90 -41.33 5.54
N ALA A 16 46.90 -42.17 5.31
CA ALA A 16 45.82 -41.82 4.40
C ALA A 16 45.16 -40.56 4.96
N GLN A 17 45.46 -39.42 4.36
CA GLN A 17 44.86 -38.14 4.73
C GLN A 17 43.40 -38.15 4.26
N ILE A 18 42.53 -38.80 5.04
CA ILE A 18 41.10 -38.93 4.75
C ILE A 18 40.37 -37.59 4.94
N SER A 19 40.93 -36.69 5.76
CA SER A 19 40.32 -35.39 6.02
C SER A 19 40.89 -34.30 5.10
N PRO A 20 40.06 -33.65 4.26
CA PRO A 20 40.52 -32.61 3.32
C PRO A 20 41.04 -31.33 4.00
N GLY A 21 40.92 -31.22 5.31
CA GLY A 21 41.22 -30.02 6.10
C GLY A 21 40.13 -29.78 7.14
N GLU A 22 40.40 -28.90 8.10
CA GLU A 22 39.40 -28.49 9.10
C GLU A 22 38.24 -27.71 8.45
N LEU A 23 37.03 -27.96 8.94
CA LEU A 23 35.85 -27.19 8.56
C LEU A 23 35.91 -25.78 9.19
N THR A 24 35.24 -24.82 8.58
CA THR A 24 35.02 -23.49 9.13
C THR A 24 34.35 -23.57 10.51
N THR A 25 34.51 -22.51 11.32
CA THR A 25 33.87 -22.45 12.64
C THR A 25 32.35 -22.67 12.58
N ALA A 26 31.69 -22.28 11.49
CA ALA A 26 30.24 -22.45 11.31
C ALA A 26 29.80 -23.93 11.20
N HIS A 27 30.70 -24.80 10.75
CA HIS A 27 30.44 -26.23 10.57
C HIS A 27 31.34 -27.12 11.42
N ALA A 28 32.07 -26.57 12.38
CA ALA A 28 33.00 -27.33 13.23
C ALA A 28 32.32 -28.51 13.92
N ASP A 29 31.06 -28.35 14.33
CA ASP A 29 30.26 -29.40 14.99
C ASP A 29 29.88 -30.56 14.05
N LEU A 30 30.10 -30.42 12.74
CA LEU A 30 29.87 -31.45 11.73
C LEU A 30 31.12 -32.25 11.40
N GLU A 31 32.23 -32.03 12.09
CA GLU A 31 33.43 -32.85 11.92
C GLU A 31 33.24 -34.28 12.45
N GLY A 32 34.11 -35.18 11.98
CA GLY A 32 34.10 -36.59 12.38
C GLY A 32 33.77 -37.53 11.23
N LEU A 33 34.33 -38.74 11.30
CA LEU A 33 34.29 -39.74 10.23
C LEU A 33 32.87 -40.16 9.83
N SER A 34 31.91 -40.06 10.75
CA SER A 34 30.50 -40.41 10.50
C SER A 34 29.69 -39.29 9.85
N ASN A 35 30.22 -38.07 9.77
CA ASN A 35 29.49 -36.90 9.31
C ASN A 35 29.77 -36.52 7.85
N CYS A 36 30.73 -37.17 7.18
CA CYS A 36 31.10 -36.87 5.79
C CYS A 36 29.89 -36.96 4.84
N THR A 37 29.00 -37.93 5.05
CA THR A 37 27.80 -38.18 4.23
C THR A 37 26.67 -37.17 4.46
N LYS A 38 26.82 -36.26 5.43
CA LYS A 38 25.90 -35.13 5.62
C LYS A 38 26.02 -34.12 4.49
N CYS A 39 27.20 -34.00 3.88
CA CYS A 39 27.46 -33.07 2.77
C CYS A 39 27.75 -33.79 1.44
N HIS A 40 28.38 -34.98 1.51
CA HIS A 40 28.76 -35.76 0.33
C HIS A 40 27.83 -36.94 0.08
N GLU A 41 27.64 -37.27 -1.19
CA GLU A 41 27.22 -38.62 -1.58
C GLU A 41 28.46 -39.49 -1.80
N LEU A 42 28.36 -40.78 -1.45
CA LEU A 42 29.49 -41.69 -1.53
C LEU A 42 29.95 -41.85 -2.99
N GLY A 43 31.20 -41.48 -3.26
CA GLY A 43 31.78 -41.53 -4.61
C GLY A 43 31.45 -40.33 -5.50
N GLU A 44 30.68 -39.36 -5.00
CA GLU A 44 30.21 -38.20 -5.75
C GLU A 44 30.66 -36.87 -5.13
N LYS A 45 30.49 -35.78 -5.88
CA LYS A 45 30.72 -34.42 -5.39
C LYS A 45 29.66 -34.00 -4.37
N VAL A 46 29.94 -32.90 -3.64
CA VAL A 46 28.95 -32.25 -2.76
C VAL A 46 27.71 -31.86 -3.56
N LEU A 47 26.52 -32.13 -3.00
CA LEU A 47 25.25 -31.78 -3.61
C LEU A 47 24.60 -30.58 -2.91
N ASN A 48 23.99 -29.69 -3.70
CA ASN A 48 23.24 -28.55 -3.17
C ASN A 48 22.07 -28.98 -2.26
N SER A 49 21.42 -30.11 -2.57
CA SER A 49 20.31 -30.63 -1.76
C SER A 49 20.73 -30.85 -0.30
N LYS A 50 21.92 -31.41 -0.07
CA LYS A 50 22.47 -31.64 1.26
C LYS A 50 22.66 -30.34 2.04
N CYS A 51 23.16 -29.29 1.39
CA CYS A 51 23.27 -27.96 2.01
C CYS A 51 21.88 -27.42 2.37
N LEU A 52 20.92 -27.53 1.45
CA LEU A 52 19.56 -27.00 1.60
C LEU A 52 18.71 -27.77 2.63
N ASP A 53 19.06 -29.02 2.95
CA ASP A 53 18.39 -29.80 3.99
C ASP A 53 18.61 -29.21 5.39
N CYS A 54 19.77 -28.61 5.65
CA CYS A 54 20.04 -27.85 6.87
C CYS A 54 19.72 -26.36 6.72
N HIS A 55 20.06 -25.75 5.58
CA HIS A 55 19.77 -24.34 5.27
C HIS A 55 18.36 -24.13 4.73
N SER A 56 17.38 -24.54 5.54
CA SER A 56 15.96 -24.47 5.20
C SER A 56 15.48 -23.05 4.86
N GLU A 57 16.12 -22.02 5.43
CA GLU A 57 15.84 -20.61 5.16
C GLU A 57 16.29 -20.16 3.77
N ILE A 58 17.38 -20.74 3.24
CA ILE A 58 17.82 -20.46 1.87
C ILE A 58 16.97 -21.28 0.90
N LYS A 59 16.67 -22.54 1.27
CA LYS A 59 15.78 -23.42 0.51
C LYS A 59 14.40 -22.79 0.31
N SER A 60 13.82 -22.20 1.36
CA SER A 60 12.50 -21.55 1.27
C SER A 60 12.52 -20.38 0.30
N LEU A 61 13.52 -19.50 0.40
CA LEU A 61 13.69 -18.35 -0.51
C LEU A 61 13.89 -18.78 -1.96
N ILE A 62 14.75 -19.77 -2.24
CA ILE A 62 14.97 -20.30 -3.59
C ILE A 62 13.69 -20.90 -4.16
N THR A 63 12.90 -21.60 -3.34
CA THR A 63 11.67 -22.27 -3.78
C THR A 63 10.60 -21.28 -4.24
N VAL A 64 10.55 -20.09 -3.65
CA VAL A 64 9.62 -19.00 -4.04
C VAL A 64 10.25 -18.00 -5.01
N ASP A 65 11.44 -18.30 -5.56
CA ASP A 65 12.22 -17.42 -6.44
C ASP A 65 12.52 -16.04 -5.81
N GLU A 66 12.78 -16.04 -4.49
CA GLU A 66 13.10 -14.84 -3.72
C GLU A 66 14.55 -14.75 -3.26
N GLY A 67 15.02 -13.52 -3.03
CA GLY A 67 16.35 -13.24 -2.50
C GLY A 67 17.48 -13.40 -3.51
N PHE A 68 18.72 -13.17 -3.05
CA PHE A 68 19.90 -13.14 -3.91
C PHE A 68 20.24 -14.51 -4.53
N HIS A 69 20.02 -15.61 -3.80
CA HIS A 69 20.32 -16.96 -4.29
C HIS A 69 19.41 -17.41 -5.45
N SER A 70 18.29 -16.71 -5.67
CA SER A 70 17.38 -16.91 -6.80
C SER A 70 17.77 -16.06 -8.02
N SER A 71 18.72 -15.15 -7.87
CA SER A 71 19.20 -14.30 -8.97
C SER A 71 19.94 -15.10 -10.05
N GLY A 72 20.02 -14.55 -11.26
CA GLY A 72 20.80 -15.15 -12.35
C GLY A 72 22.29 -15.34 -12.03
N ASP A 73 22.81 -14.61 -11.03
CA ASP A 73 24.20 -14.73 -10.60
C ASP A 73 24.48 -16.04 -9.85
N VAL A 74 23.45 -16.65 -9.24
CA VAL A 74 23.60 -17.81 -8.34
C VAL A 74 22.76 -19.01 -8.77
N LYS A 75 21.60 -18.78 -9.39
CA LYS A 75 20.66 -19.81 -9.78
C LYS A 75 21.34 -20.89 -10.64
N GLY A 76 21.20 -22.15 -10.21
CA GLY A 76 21.79 -23.30 -10.89
C GLY A 76 23.28 -23.53 -10.65
N LYS A 77 23.96 -22.71 -9.83
CA LYS A 77 25.36 -22.95 -9.44
C LYS A 77 25.44 -23.88 -8.23
N ASP A 78 26.52 -24.66 -8.17
CA ASP A 78 26.84 -25.48 -7.00
C ASP A 78 27.22 -24.56 -5.82
N CYS A 79 26.63 -24.77 -4.64
CA CYS A 79 26.85 -23.94 -3.44
C CYS A 79 28.34 -23.88 -3.08
N SER A 80 29.04 -25.01 -3.19
CA SER A 80 30.47 -25.15 -2.86
C SER A 80 31.40 -24.31 -3.73
N LYS A 81 30.96 -23.83 -4.91
CA LYS A 81 31.77 -22.93 -5.75
C LYS A 81 31.92 -21.54 -5.14
N CYS A 82 30.92 -21.09 -4.37
CA CYS A 82 30.91 -19.78 -3.72
C CYS A 82 31.12 -19.88 -2.20
N HIS A 83 30.66 -20.98 -1.60
CA HIS A 83 30.78 -21.31 -0.19
C HIS A 83 31.67 -22.56 -0.02
N PRO A 84 32.97 -22.48 -0.38
CA PRO A 84 33.86 -23.61 -0.24
C PRO A 84 34.17 -23.86 1.24
N GLU A 85 34.46 -25.11 1.55
CA GLU A 85 34.71 -25.60 2.89
C GLU A 85 36.02 -26.41 2.92
N HIS A 86 36.55 -26.72 4.10
CA HIS A 86 37.88 -27.32 4.35
C HIS A 86 39.06 -26.35 4.22
N PHE A 87 38.81 -25.05 4.33
CA PHE A 87 39.86 -24.01 4.27
C PHE A 87 40.30 -23.51 5.65
N GLY A 88 39.93 -24.24 6.72
CA GLY A 88 40.29 -23.93 8.09
C GLY A 88 39.25 -23.08 8.83
N ARG A 89 39.39 -23.04 10.16
CA ARG A 89 38.42 -22.42 11.10
C ARG A 89 38.04 -20.99 10.74
N ASN A 90 39.03 -20.19 10.39
CA ASN A 90 38.89 -18.76 10.16
C ASN A 90 38.50 -18.40 8.72
N PHE A 91 38.27 -19.39 7.85
CA PHE A 91 37.87 -19.12 6.48
C PHE A 91 36.49 -18.44 6.44
N ARG A 92 36.41 -17.33 5.70
CA ARG A 92 35.14 -16.60 5.51
C ARG A 92 34.32 -17.25 4.42
N ILE A 93 33.57 -18.29 4.78
CA ILE A 93 32.71 -19.05 3.85
C ILE A 93 31.63 -18.19 3.19
N VAL A 94 31.08 -17.20 3.90
CA VAL A 94 30.16 -16.20 3.33
C VAL A 94 30.94 -14.93 3.00
N ASN A 95 31.36 -14.80 1.74
CA ASN A 95 32.04 -13.62 1.25
C ASN A 95 31.03 -12.57 0.73
N PHE A 96 30.39 -11.85 1.65
CA PHE A 96 29.41 -10.81 1.35
C PHE A 96 29.97 -9.42 1.68
N ASN A 97 29.88 -8.50 0.72
CA ASN A 97 30.19 -7.09 0.91
C ASN A 97 28.90 -6.25 0.85
N PRO A 98 28.43 -5.68 1.98
CA PRO A 98 27.21 -4.87 2.00
C PRO A 98 27.30 -3.61 1.13
N ASP A 99 28.48 -2.98 1.06
CA ASP A 99 28.67 -1.68 0.40
C ASP A 99 28.61 -1.77 -1.13
N GLU A 100 28.82 -2.98 -1.67
CA GLU A 100 28.77 -3.26 -3.12
C GLU A 100 27.51 -4.05 -3.51
N PHE A 101 26.60 -4.30 -2.57
CA PHE A 101 25.44 -5.14 -2.83
C PHE A 101 24.35 -4.42 -3.64
N ASP A 102 23.97 -5.03 -4.76
CA ASP A 102 22.90 -4.52 -5.61
C ASP A 102 21.55 -5.19 -5.29
N HIS A 103 20.64 -4.43 -4.70
CA HIS A 103 19.27 -4.88 -4.41
C HIS A 103 18.45 -5.26 -5.65
N ASN A 104 18.83 -4.83 -6.86
CA ASN A 104 18.18 -5.28 -8.09
C ASN A 104 18.37 -6.76 -8.38
N LYS A 105 19.34 -7.40 -7.72
CA LYS A 105 19.59 -8.84 -7.74
C LYS A 105 18.71 -9.61 -6.75
N THR A 106 17.79 -8.93 -6.07
CA THR A 106 16.83 -9.53 -5.16
C THR A 106 15.41 -9.22 -5.60
N SER A 107 14.44 -9.91 -5.03
CA SER A 107 13.02 -9.63 -5.26
C SER A 107 12.56 -8.31 -4.63
N PHE A 108 13.37 -7.70 -3.76
CA PHE A 108 13.10 -6.40 -3.17
C PHE A 108 13.97 -5.31 -3.78
N LYS A 109 13.48 -4.72 -4.87
CA LYS A 109 14.12 -3.59 -5.53
C LYS A 109 13.85 -2.30 -4.76
N LEU A 110 14.90 -1.62 -4.36
CA LEU A 110 14.80 -0.33 -3.69
C LEU A 110 14.30 0.74 -4.69
N THR A 111 13.36 1.57 -4.24
CA THR A 111 12.79 2.67 -5.04
C THR A 111 12.62 3.92 -4.18
N GLY A 112 12.64 5.09 -4.83
CA GLY A 112 12.49 6.39 -4.19
C GLY A 112 13.43 6.61 -3.02
N SER A 113 12.89 7.07 -1.90
CA SER A 113 13.67 7.41 -0.70
C SER A 113 14.46 6.22 -0.13
N HIS A 114 14.07 4.97 -0.42
CA HIS A 114 14.80 3.79 0.07
C HIS A 114 16.17 3.60 -0.61
N LEU A 115 16.41 4.18 -1.78
CA LEU A 115 17.70 4.08 -2.48
C LEU A 115 18.87 4.75 -1.75
N LYS A 116 18.56 5.68 -0.84
CA LYS A 116 19.55 6.47 -0.08
C LYS A 116 19.65 6.04 1.39
N THR A 117 19.00 4.94 1.74
CA THR A 117 18.91 4.47 3.12
C THR A 117 20.03 3.47 3.39
N ASP A 118 20.76 3.69 4.47
CA ASP A 118 21.81 2.79 4.94
C ASP A 118 21.25 1.40 5.30
N CYS A 119 22.05 0.35 5.12
CA CYS A 119 21.60 -1.04 5.30
C CYS A 119 21.06 -1.31 6.72
N ASP A 120 21.68 -0.73 7.75
CA ASP A 120 21.35 -0.92 9.17
C ASP A 120 20.02 -0.28 9.58
N LYS A 121 19.52 0.70 8.82
CA LYS A 121 18.19 1.29 9.01
C LYS A 121 17.08 0.34 8.55
N CYS A 122 17.37 -0.53 7.58
CA CYS A 122 16.43 -1.55 7.10
C CYS A 122 16.61 -2.89 7.82
N HIS A 123 17.84 -3.42 7.84
CA HIS A 123 18.23 -4.72 8.41
C HIS A 123 18.34 -4.69 9.94
N GLN A 124 17.20 -4.38 10.58
CA GLN A 124 17.05 -4.33 12.02
C GLN A 124 16.40 -5.61 12.55
N SER A 125 17.04 -6.27 13.52
CA SER A 125 16.54 -7.50 14.14
C SER A 125 15.11 -7.37 14.67
N LYS A 126 14.68 -6.19 15.12
CA LYS A 126 13.31 -5.94 15.60
C LYS A 126 12.22 -6.13 14.52
N ASN A 127 12.58 -6.01 13.24
CA ASN A 127 11.67 -6.18 12.10
C ASN A 127 11.63 -7.63 11.59
N ILE A 128 12.50 -8.50 12.12
CA ILE A 128 12.55 -9.92 11.78
C ILE A 128 11.52 -10.67 12.63
N LYS A 129 10.56 -11.33 11.97
CA LYS A 129 9.50 -12.10 12.63
C LYS A 129 10.00 -13.46 13.14
N ASP A 130 10.87 -14.11 12.40
CA ASP A 130 11.42 -15.42 12.77
C ASP A 130 12.42 -15.27 13.93
N THR A 131 12.15 -15.96 15.04
CA THR A 131 12.94 -15.83 16.27
C THR A 131 14.37 -16.35 16.09
N LYS A 132 14.55 -17.46 15.37
CA LYS A 132 15.88 -18.05 15.12
C LYS A 132 16.73 -17.15 14.25
N MET A 133 16.15 -16.55 13.21
CA MET A 133 16.84 -15.58 12.37
C MET A 133 17.21 -14.33 13.15
N ARG A 134 16.30 -13.84 13.99
CA ARG A 134 16.51 -12.63 14.79
C ARG A 134 17.70 -12.75 15.75
N GLU A 135 17.98 -13.94 16.25
CA GLU A 135 19.13 -14.23 17.14
C GLU A 135 20.48 -14.26 16.40
N ARG A 136 20.47 -14.43 15.06
CA ARG A 136 21.69 -14.42 14.25
C ARG A 136 22.24 -13.00 14.14
N LYS A 137 23.38 -12.74 14.75
CA LYS A 137 24.06 -11.43 14.69
C LYS A 137 24.43 -11.09 13.24
N GLY A 138 24.06 -9.89 12.79
CA GLY A 138 24.42 -9.37 11.47
C GLY A 138 23.73 -10.07 10.29
N THR A 139 22.59 -10.74 10.52
CA THR A 139 21.84 -11.38 9.43
C THR A 139 21.20 -10.34 8.50
N TYR A 140 21.26 -10.60 7.19
CA TYR A 140 20.52 -9.86 6.16
C TYR A 140 19.23 -10.59 5.74
N LEU A 141 18.92 -11.73 6.37
CA LEU A 141 17.75 -12.56 6.10
C LEU A 141 16.62 -12.30 7.10
N GLY A 142 15.40 -12.68 6.72
CA GLY A 142 14.24 -12.72 7.62
C GLY A 142 13.41 -11.43 7.69
N LEU A 143 13.79 -10.40 6.94
CA LEU A 143 12.92 -9.27 6.67
C LEU A 143 11.87 -9.61 5.63
N ASN A 144 10.73 -8.93 5.74
CA ASN A 144 9.67 -8.97 4.75
C ASN A 144 9.60 -7.62 4.00
N PHE A 145 9.33 -7.64 2.70
CA PHE A 145 9.22 -6.47 1.83
C PHE A 145 7.87 -5.73 1.89
N TYR A 146 6.87 -6.22 2.62
CA TYR A 146 5.61 -5.48 2.80
C TYR A 146 5.82 -4.20 3.61
N CYS A 147 5.19 -3.09 3.23
CA CYS A 147 5.36 -1.79 3.90
C CYS A 147 5.14 -1.86 5.42
N PHE A 148 4.13 -2.63 5.86
CA PHE A 148 3.78 -2.79 7.27
C PHE A 148 4.81 -3.56 8.11
N SER A 149 5.81 -4.19 7.48
CA SER A 149 6.91 -4.84 8.21
C SER A 149 7.80 -3.81 8.91
N CYS A 150 7.87 -2.58 8.38
CA CYS A 150 8.69 -1.49 8.88
C CYS A 150 7.88 -0.23 9.23
N HIS A 151 6.76 0.01 8.55
CA HIS A 151 5.95 1.22 8.69
C HIS A 151 4.64 0.95 9.43
N GLU A 152 4.30 1.82 10.39
CA GLU A 152 2.99 1.81 11.03
C GLU A 152 1.90 2.29 10.07
N ASP A 153 0.78 1.58 10.02
CA ASP A 153 -0.40 2.02 9.28
C ASP A 153 -1.13 3.14 10.03
N ASN A 154 -0.93 4.37 9.57
CA ASN A 154 -1.60 5.56 10.09
C ASN A 154 -3.12 5.57 9.80
N HIS A 155 -3.60 4.70 8.92
CA HIS A 155 -5.04 4.52 8.66
C HIS A 155 -5.69 3.55 9.62
N GLN A 156 -4.94 2.98 10.57
CA GLN A 156 -5.45 2.13 11.64
C GLN A 156 -6.37 1.01 11.11
N LYS A 157 -5.93 0.34 10.04
CA LYS A 157 -6.59 -0.78 9.35
C LYS A 157 -7.98 -0.47 8.80
N THR A 158 -8.26 0.80 8.53
CA THR A 158 -9.54 1.23 7.92
C THR A 158 -9.51 1.26 6.39
N LEU A 159 -8.32 1.11 5.80
CA LEU A 159 -8.08 0.97 4.35
C LEU A 159 -7.44 -0.39 4.06
N GLY A 160 -7.28 -0.72 2.77
CA GLY A 160 -6.62 -1.96 2.36
C GLY A 160 -5.10 -1.93 2.60
N ASP A 161 -4.49 -3.11 2.57
CA ASP A 161 -3.06 -3.29 2.87
C ASP A 161 -2.12 -2.88 1.72
N ASP A 162 -2.66 -2.70 0.50
CA ASP A 162 -1.90 -2.21 -0.65
C ASP A 162 -1.67 -0.69 -0.56
N CYS A 163 -0.61 -0.34 0.16
CA CYS A 163 -0.15 1.04 0.31
C CYS A 163 0.18 1.68 -1.05
N ASN A 164 0.63 0.89 -2.03
CA ASN A 164 1.09 1.37 -3.34
C ASN A 164 -0.05 1.78 -4.27
N ALA A 165 -1.30 1.43 -3.92
CA ALA A 165 -2.50 1.93 -4.58
C ALA A 165 -2.65 3.46 -4.45
N CYS A 166 -2.16 4.05 -3.35
CA CYS A 166 -2.33 5.46 -3.04
C CYS A 166 -0.99 6.20 -2.83
N HIS A 167 -0.01 5.52 -2.24
CA HIS A 167 1.29 6.09 -1.89
C HIS A 167 2.38 5.66 -2.89
N ASN A 168 3.51 6.36 -2.83
CA ASN A 168 4.73 5.96 -3.50
C ASN A 168 5.92 6.09 -2.56
N THR A 169 7.05 5.54 -2.97
CA THR A 169 8.30 5.52 -2.21
C THR A 169 9.14 6.78 -2.41
N GLU A 170 8.84 7.63 -3.39
CA GLU A 170 9.47 8.94 -3.58
C GLU A 170 9.11 9.88 -2.43
N LYS A 171 7.80 10.03 -2.19
CA LYS A 171 7.24 10.85 -1.12
C LYS A 171 5.94 10.23 -0.64
N PHE A 172 5.95 9.72 0.58
CA PHE A 172 4.79 9.00 1.13
C PHE A 172 3.57 9.92 1.36
N LYS A 173 3.79 11.21 1.68
CA LYS A 173 2.72 12.20 1.87
C LYS A 173 2.94 13.42 0.97
N PRO A 174 1.94 13.88 0.20
CA PRO A 174 0.57 13.37 0.10
C PRO A 174 0.47 12.04 -0.70
N ALA A 175 -0.68 11.38 -0.61
CA ALA A 175 -0.99 10.16 -1.38
C ALA A 175 -1.27 10.50 -2.86
N VAL A 176 -0.21 10.72 -3.64
CA VAL A 176 -0.32 11.26 -5.01
C VAL A 176 -1.01 10.35 -6.03
N LYS A 177 -1.12 9.05 -5.74
CA LYS A 177 -1.81 8.10 -6.66
C LYS A 177 -3.30 7.97 -6.37
N PHE A 178 -3.78 8.50 -5.24
CA PHE A 178 -5.20 8.44 -4.92
C PHE A 178 -6.00 9.29 -5.90
N ASP A 179 -7.05 8.70 -6.47
CA ASP A 179 -7.87 9.31 -7.50
C ASP A 179 -9.34 9.33 -7.08
N HIS A 180 -9.89 10.54 -6.90
CA HIS A 180 -11.30 10.75 -6.55
C HIS A 180 -12.28 10.30 -7.64
N GLU A 181 -11.84 10.13 -8.89
CA GLU A 181 -12.70 9.58 -9.95
C GLU A 181 -13.04 8.10 -9.75
N LYS A 182 -12.22 7.38 -8.97
CA LYS A 182 -12.44 6.00 -8.58
C LYS A 182 -13.19 5.87 -7.25
N ALA A 183 -13.35 6.97 -6.52
CA ALA A 183 -14.08 7.00 -5.26
C ALA A 183 -15.60 6.98 -5.49
N LYS A 184 -16.36 6.55 -4.47
CA LYS A 184 -17.83 6.57 -4.51
C LYS A 184 -18.41 7.98 -4.61
N PHE A 185 -17.67 8.98 -4.10
CA PHE A 185 -18.00 10.39 -4.24
C PHE A 185 -17.01 11.04 -5.19
N LYS A 186 -17.43 11.22 -6.44
CA LYS A 186 -16.66 11.92 -7.47
C LYS A 186 -16.73 13.41 -7.22
N LEU A 187 -15.57 14.07 -7.16
CA LEU A 187 -15.49 15.50 -7.02
C LEU A 187 -15.82 16.16 -8.36
N THR A 188 -16.85 17.00 -8.39
CA THR A 188 -17.23 17.76 -9.58
C THR A 188 -17.46 19.22 -9.23
N GLY A 189 -17.33 20.09 -10.22
CA GLY A 189 -17.53 21.53 -10.06
C GLY A 189 -16.62 22.13 -8.99
N LEU A 190 -17.20 22.89 -8.05
CA LEU A 190 -16.46 23.57 -7.00
C LEU A 190 -15.85 22.62 -5.96
N HIS A 191 -16.33 21.38 -5.83
CA HIS A 191 -15.77 20.41 -4.89
C HIS A 191 -14.31 20.04 -5.22
N LEU A 192 -13.88 20.17 -6.47
CA LEU A 192 -12.49 19.95 -6.90
C LEU A 192 -11.49 20.89 -6.22
N LYS A 193 -11.96 22.05 -5.73
CA LYS A 193 -11.13 23.07 -5.09
C LYS A 193 -11.16 22.99 -3.56
N VAL A 194 -11.91 22.04 -2.99
CA VAL A 194 -12.08 21.90 -1.55
C VAL A 194 -10.89 21.15 -0.96
N ASN A 195 -10.26 21.73 0.05
CA ASN A 195 -9.18 21.07 0.79
C ASN A 195 -9.66 19.76 1.42
N CYS A 196 -8.86 18.68 1.29
CA CYS A 196 -9.22 17.33 1.73
C CYS A 196 -9.72 17.29 3.18
N ILE A 197 -9.09 18.04 4.08
CA ILE A 197 -9.41 18.09 5.52
C ILE A 197 -10.84 18.56 5.82
N LYS A 198 -11.48 19.30 4.89
CA LYS A 198 -12.86 19.75 5.07
C LYS A 198 -13.86 18.58 5.00
N CYS A 199 -13.54 17.54 4.24
CA CYS A 199 -14.34 16.31 4.16
C CYS A 199 -13.73 15.19 5.02
N HIS A 200 -12.43 14.99 4.91
CA HIS A 200 -11.66 13.98 5.62
C HIS A 200 -11.08 14.58 6.91
N GLN A 201 -11.96 14.84 7.87
CA GLN A 201 -11.60 15.47 9.13
C GLN A 201 -10.67 14.58 9.97
N ILE A 202 -9.79 15.24 10.73
CA ILE A 202 -8.99 14.58 11.76
C ILE A 202 -9.84 14.49 13.03
N THR A 203 -9.86 13.29 13.59
CA THR A 203 -10.52 12.92 14.84
C THR A 203 -9.52 12.18 15.71
N ILE A 204 -9.91 11.76 16.91
CA ILE A 204 -9.08 10.87 17.73
C ILE A 204 -9.64 9.45 17.63
N LYS A 205 -8.77 8.49 17.32
CA LYS A 205 -9.08 7.05 17.36
C LYS A 205 -7.89 6.32 17.98
N ASP A 206 -8.18 5.47 18.97
CA ASP A 206 -7.18 4.72 19.75
C ASP A 206 -6.11 5.62 20.39
N GLY A 207 -6.53 6.80 20.88
CA GLY A 207 -5.65 7.77 21.53
C GLY A 207 -4.68 8.51 20.60
N LYS A 208 -4.78 8.30 19.28
CA LYS A 208 -3.96 8.97 18.26
C LYS A 208 -4.84 9.76 17.29
N ASP A 209 -4.24 10.76 16.65
CA ASP A 209 -4.86 11.47 15.52
C ASP A 209 -5.21 10.47 14.41
N PHE A 210 -6.45 10.56 13.93
CA PHE A 210 -7.02 9.69 12.92
C PHE A 210 -7.80 10.49 11.89
N GLN A 211 -7.32 10.46 10.64
CA GLN A 211 -7.98 11.09 9.53
C GLN A 211 -8.99 10.12 8.88
N LYS A 212 -10.27 10.48 8.89
CA LYS A 212 -11.34 9.60 8.41
C LYS A 212 -11.51 9.67 6.88
N PHE A 213 -11.10 8.61 6.18
CA PHE A 213 -11.24 8.51 4.72
C PHE A 213 -12.50 7.77 4.25
N VAL A 214 -13.04 6.87 5.07
CA VAL A 214 -14.20 6.03 4.74
C VAL A 214 -15.40 6.30 5.66
N GLY A 215 -16.59 5.89 5.21
CA GLY A 215 -17.81 6.02 6.00
C GLY A 215 -18.26 7.47 6.24
N LEU A 216 -17.90 8.38 5.32
CA LEU A 216 -18.44 9.74 5.28
C LEU A 216 -19.85 9.73 4.69
N ASN A 217 -20.74 10.57 5.22
CA ASN A 217 -22.06 10.77 4.65
C ASN A 217 -22.00 11.83 3.54
N TYR A 218 -22.01 11.39 2.30
CA TYR A 218 -21.92 12.24 1.11
C TYR A 218 -23.11 12.08 0.15
N ARG A 219 -24.06 11.18 0.46
CA ARG A 219 -25.21 10.91 -0.42
C ARG A 219 -26.16 12.11 -0.49
N ASN A 220 -26.26 12.84 0.62
CA ASN A 220 -27.01 14.08 0.72
C ASN A 220 -26.03 15.25 0.85
N CYS A 221 -26.43 16.45 0.44
CA CYS A 221 -25.60 17.66 0.57
C CYS A 221 -25.62 18.23 1.99
N SER A 222 -26.70 17.95 2.75
CA SER A 222 -26.97 18.49 4.08
C SER A 222 -25.89 18.24 5.16
N PRO A 223 -25.11 17.14 5.14
CA PRO A 223 -24.02 16.95 6.09
C PRO A 223 -22.92 18.03 6.01
N CYS A 224 -22.82 18.75 4.89
CA CYS A 224 -21.82 19.81 4.70
C CYS A 224 -22.45 21.18 4.41
N HIS A 225 -23.65 21.22 3.83
CA HIS A 225 -24.32 22.44 3.43
C HIS A 225 -25.62 22.66 4.19
N ASN A 226 -25.81 23.87 4.71
CA ASN A 226 -27.07 24.23 5.35
C ASN A 226 -28.20 24.36 4.31
N ASP A 227 -29.36 23.76 4.59
CA ASP A 227 -30.53 23.90 3.71
C ASP A 227 -31.31 25.18 4.03
N VAL A 228 -31.16 26.18 3.17
CA VAL A 228 -31.88 27.46 3.27
C VAL A 228 -33.38 27.32 3.01
N HIS A 229 -33.83 26.21 2.42
CA HIS A 229 -35.24 25.95 2.13
C HIS A 229 -36.00 25.31 3.29
N LYS A 230 -35.32 24.98 4.39
CA LYS A 230 -35.92 24.39 5.60
C LYS A 230 -36.72 23.12 5.27
N GLU A 231 -36.13 22.22 4.49
CA GLU A 231 -36.67 20.93 4.06
C GLU A 231 -37.92 20.98 3.17
N LYS A 232 -38.39 22.17 2.76
CA LYS A 232 -39.61 22.35 1.95
C LYS A 232 -39.61 21.56 0.63
N PHE A 233 -38.43 21.34 0.05
CA PHE A 233 -38.27 20.64 -1.23
C PHE A 233 -37.68 19.22 -1.08
N GLY A 234 -37.57 18.72 0.15
CA GLY A 234 -36.90 17.46 0.47
C GLY A 234 -35.37 17.58 0.47
N LYS A 235 -34.68 16.44 0.65
CA LYS A 235 -33.23 16.38 0.89
C LYS A 235 -32.37 16.20 -0.38
N ASP A 236 -33.02 16.03 -1.53
CA ASP A 236 -32.35 15.73 -2.79
C ASP A 236 -32.00 17.01 -3.57
N CYS A 237 -30.98 17.72 -3.08
CA CYS A 237 -30.59 19.04 -3.59
C CYS A 237 -30.19 19.02 -5.07
N LYS A 238 -29.68 17.90 -5.59
CA LYS A 238 -29.24 17.75 -7.00
C LYS A 238 -30.38 17.82 -8.02
N ASN A 239 -31.65 17.74 -7.58
CA ASN A 239 -32.78 17.97 -8.46
C ASN A 239 -32.84 19.40 -8.98
N CYS A 240 -32.37 20.35 -8.16
CA CYS A 240 -32.38 21.77 -8.49
C CYS A 240 -30.98 22.35 -8.61
N HIS A 241 -30.00 21.92 -7.82
CA HIS A 241 -28.66 22.51 -7.77
C HIS A 241 -27.62 21.66 -8.48
N VAL A 242 -26.59 22.30 -9.00
CA VAL A 242 -25.43 21.65 -9.60
C VAL A 242 -24.15 21.96 -8.83
N THR A 243 -23.13 21.12 -8.98
CA THR A 243 -21.87 21.26 -8.23
C THR A 243 -21.00 22.42 -8.68
N SER A 244 -21.31 23.09 -9.80
CA SER A 244 -20.67 24.34 -10.20
C SER A 244 -21.11 25.55 -9.34
N GLY A 245 -22.18 25.42 -8.56
CA GLY A 245 -22.58 26.39 -7.55
C GLY A 245 -24.08 26.33 -7.23
N PHE A 246 -24.45 26.54 -5.96
CA PHE A 246 -25.86 26.52 -5.53
C PHE A 246 -26.73 27.60 -6.19
N ALA A 247 -26.15 28.73 -6.58
CA ALA A 247 -26.87 29.76 -7.34
C ALA A 247 -27.23 29.31 -8.76
N VAL A 248 -26.52 28.33 -9.32
CA VAL A 248 -26.82 27.75 -10.62
C VAL A 248 -27.87 26.66 -10.44
N ILE A 249 -29.09 26.91 -10.92
CA ILE A 249 -30.21 25.97 -10.79
C ILE A 249 -30.58 25.30 -12.11
N ASN A 250 -30.94 24.03 -12.06
CA ASN A 250 -31.54 23.28 -13.16
C ASN A 250 -33.00 23.71 -13.34
N ARG A 251 -33.26 24.55 -14.34
CA ARG A 251 -34.58 25.13 -14.60
C ARG A 251 -35.57 24.16 -15.25
N LYS A 252 -35.09 23.14 -15.97
CA LYS A 252 -35.94 22.29 -16.82
C LYS A 252 -36.90 21.38 -16.04
N GLY A 253 -36.67 21.17 -14.75
CA GLY A 253 -37.46 20.26 -13.91
C GLY A 253 -38.09 20.90 -12.67
N PHE A 254 -38.17 22.24 -12.61
CA PHE A 254 -38.70 22.90 -11.43
C PHE A 254 -40.23 22.74 -11.31
N ASP A 255 -40.67 22.19 -10.19
CA ASP A 255 -42.07 21.90 -9.90
C ASP A 255 -42.70 22.98 -9.02
N HIS A 256 -43.50 23.84 -9.65
CA HIS A 256 -44.21 24.93 -8.97
C HIS A 256 -45.25 24.45 -7.95
N SER A 257 -45.71 23.19 -8.03
CA SER A 257 -46.66 22.63 -7.05
C SER A 257 -46.06 22.55 -5.64
N LYS A 258 -44.73 22.54 -5.52
CA LYS A 258 -43.99 22.54 -4.26
C LYS A 258 -43.79 23.94 -3.68
N THR A 259 -44.27 24.98 -4.37
CA THR A 259 -44.15 26.37 -3.94
C THR A 259 -45.48 26.90 -3.39
N ASN A 260 -45.48 28.14 -2.89
CA ASN A 260 -46.73 28.81 -2.48
C ASN A 260 -47.52 29.35 -3.69
N TYR A 261 -47.07 29.09 -4.92
CA TYR A 261 -47.74 29.50 -6.14
C TYR A 261 -47.79 28.34 -7.16
N PRO A 262 -48.65 27.33 -6.94
CA PRO A 262 -48.85 26.26 -7.90
C PRO A 262 -49.43 26.81 -9.21
N LEU A 263 -48.77 26.51 -10.34
CA LEU A 263 -49.28 26.91 -11.65
C LEU A 263 -50.49 26.05 -12.01
N VAL A 264 -51.63 26.70 -12.23
CA VAL A 264 -52.91 26.06 -12.58
C VAL A 264 -53.46 26.57 -13.92
N GLY A 265 -54.27 25.74 -14.59
CA GLY A 265 -54.86 26.09 -15.89
C GLY A 265 -53.81 26.48 -16.92
N LYS A 266 -54.06 27.59 -17.64
CA LYS A 266 -53.17 28.11 -18.69
C LYS A 266 -51.80 28.57 -18.16
N HIS A 267 -51.65 28.86 -16.87
CA HIS A 267 -50.35 29.24 -16.30
C HIS A 267 -49.31 28.11 -16.37
N LYS A 268 -49.73 26.85 -16.50
CA LYS A 268 -48.81 25.70 -16.61
C LYS A 268 -47.90 25.72 -17.83
N ILE A 269 -48.31 26.42 -18.90
CA ILE A 269 -47.57 26.48 -20.17
C ILE A 269 -46.88 27.84 -20.41
N VAL A 270 -46.94 28.74 -19.42
CA VAL A 270 -46.30 30.05 -19.51
C VAL A 270 -44.79 29.89 -19.37
N SER A 271 -44.03 30.49 -20.30
CA SER A 271 -42.58 30.48 -20.27
C SER A 271 -42.03 31.18 -19.03
N CYS A 272 -40.94 30.66 -18.46
CA CYS A 272 -40.39 31.12 -17.17
C CYS A 272 -40.08 32.63 -17.15
N ASP A 273 -39.62 33.18 -18.27
CA ASP A 273 -39.23 34.58 -18.46
C ASP A 273 -40.40 35.57 -18.33
N LYS A 274 -41.65 35.09 -18.51
CA LYS A 274 -42.84 35.94 -18.36
C LYS A 274 -43.08 36.35 -16.91
N CYS A 275 -42.71 35.50 -15.96
CA CYS A 275 -42.82 35.78 -14.52
C CYS A 275 -41.45 36.17 -13.93
N HIS A 276 -40.38 35.46 -14.29
CA HIS A 276 -39.02 35.67 -13.79
C HIS A 276 -38.20 36.53 -14.75
N LYS A 277 -38.54 37.82 -14.84
CA LYS A 277 -37.98 38.77 -15.82
C LYS A 277 -36.47 39.03 -15.67
N MET A 278 -35.98 39.10 -14.44
CA MET A 278 -34.56 39.34 -14.15
C MET A 278 -33.85 38.03 -13.82
N SER A 279 -34.35 37.33 -12.81
CA SER A 279 -33.84 36.01 -12.46
C SER A 279 -34.89 35.11 -11.82
N VAL A 280 -34.68 33.80 -11.98
CA VAL A 280 -35.46 32.74 -11.32
C VAL A 280 -35.27 32.69 -9.81
N GLN A 281 -34.19 33.28 -9.27
CA GLN A 281 -34.02 33.40 -7.81
C GLN A 281 -34.81 34.58 -7.22
N GLU A 282 -35.22 35.54 -8.05
CA GLU A 282 -35.99 36.69 -7.61
C GLU A 282 -37.47 36.34 -7.59
N LYS A 283 -38.11 36.58 -6.45
CA LYS A 283 -39.52 36.24 -6.20
C LYS A 283 -40.43 37.27 -6.89
N PRO A 284 -41.21 36.90 -7.92
CA PRO A 284 -42.20 37.81 -8.50
C PRO A 284 -43.31 38.09 -7.50
N LYS A 285 -43.97 39.26 -7.63
CA LYS A 285 -45.27 39.47 -6.98
C LYS A 285 -46.29 38.55 -7.64
N TYR A 286 -47.13 37.90 -6.82
CA TYR A 286 -48.08 36.88 -7.30
C TYR A 286 -49.39 36.84 -6.51
N ASN A 287 -49.55 37.69 -5.50
CA ASN A 287 -50.66 37.61 -4.56
C ASN A 287 -51.96 38.19 -5.14
N LYS A 288 -51.87 39.05 -6.15
CA LYS A 288 -53.02 39.64 -6.84
C LYS A 288 -52.94 39.32 -8.33
N CYS A 289 -54.09 39.10 -8.97
CA CYS A 289 -54.16 38.94 -10.43
C CYS A 289 -53.55 40.16 -11.15
N THR A 290 -53.70 41.33 -10.54
CA THR A 290 -53.19 42.60 -11.03
C THR A 290 -51.68 42.78 -10.92
N ASP A 291 -50.98 41.88 -10.21
CA ASP A 291 -49.52 41.86 -10.21
C ASP A 291 -48.94 41.52 -11.59
N CYS A 292 -49.73 40.80 -12.42
CA CYS A 292 -49.32 40.34 -13.74
C CYS A 292 -50.28 40.77 -14.86
N HIS A 293 -51.58 40.91 -14.58
CA HIS A 293 -52.61 41.24 -15.57
C HIS A 293 -53.16 42.65 -15.36
N SER A 294 -53.48 43.34 -16.45
CA SER A 294 -54.24 44.59 -16.34
C SER A 294 -55.67 44.29 -15.88
N ASP A 295 -56.18 45.08 -14.92
CA ASP A 295 -57.56 44.93 -14.47
C ASP A 295 -58.55 45.33 -15.57
N GLN A 296 -59.17 44.32 -16.18
CA GLN A 296 -60.18 44.53 -17.23
C GLN A 296 -61.49 45.09 -16.68
N HIS A 297 -61.70 45.03 -15.37
CA HIS A 297 -62.92 45.49 -14.71
C HIS A 297 -62.81 46.92 -14.22
N LYS A 298 -61.70 47.63 -14.48
CA LYS A 298 -61.54 49.06 -14.16
C LYS A 298 -61.97 49.40 -12.73
N ALA A 299 -61.49 48.65 -11.74
CA ALA A 299 -61.79 48.83 -10.32
C ALA A 299 -63.25 48.58 -9.89
N GLN A 300 -64.10 47.99 -10.74
CA GLN A 300 -65.52 47.71 -10.42
C GLN A 300 -65.74 46.77 -9.22
N PHE A 301 -64.70 46.04 -8.77
CA PHE A 301 -64.78 45.07 -7.68
C PHE A 301 -63.78 45.36 -6.54
N ILE A 302 -63.26 46.59 -6.45
CA ILE A 302 -62.51 47.00 -5.26
C ILE A 302 -63.53 47.22 -4.14
N ILE A 303 -63.50 46.35 -3.13
CA ILE A 303 -64.15 46.62 -1.86
C ILE A 303 -63.14 47.44 -1.07
N ASP A 304 -63.46 48.71 -0.81
CA ASP A 304 -62.72 49.53 0.15
C ASP A 304 -62.93 48.91 1.53
N ASP A 305 -61.84 48.55 2.21
CA ASP A 305 -61.82 48.19 3.64
C ASP A 305 -62.00 49.44 4.51
#